data_AF-A0A538F9T2-F1
#
_entry.id   AF-A0A538F9T2-F1
#
_cell.length_a   1.000
_cell.length_b   1.000
_cell.length_c   1.000
_cell.angle_alpha   90.00
_cell.angle_beta   90.00
_cell.angle_gamma   90.00
#
_symmetry.space_group_name_H-M   'P 1'
#
loop_
_entity.id
_entity.type
_entity.pdbx_description
1 polymer ?
#
loop_
_entity_poly.entity_id
_entity_poly.type
_entity_poly.pdbx_seq_one_letter_code
_entity_poly.pdbx_strand_id
1 'polypeptide(L)' 'MRRRPPLVAATLAAFVAGAGLLVPFEKTVTLVAGVLLLLAFVVLGVFAIANPEYLARVPDDSEAPR' A
#
# COMPACT_ATOMS: atom_id res chain seq x y z
N MET A 1 -19.68 -15.71 1.71
CA MET A 1 -19.40 -14.27 1.41
C MET A 1 -18.02 -13.89 1.91
N ARG A 2 -16.97 -13.99 1.08
CA ARG A 2 -15.65 -13.39 1.39
C ARG A 2 -15.82 -11.88 1.27
N ARG A 3 -15.94 -11.17 2.40
CA ARG A 3 -15.91 -9.70 2.42
C ARG A 3 -14.54 -9.29 1.89
N ARG A 4 -14.47 -8.84 0.62
CA ARG A 4 -13.24 -8.29 0.07
C ARG A 4 -12.98 -6.99 0.86
N PRO A 5 -11.92 -6.89 1.67
CA PRO A 5 -11.62 -5.65 2.35
C PRO A 5 -11.35 -4.56 1.30
N PRO A 6 -11.75 -3.30 1.54
CA PRO A 6 -11.41 -2.20 0.64
C PRO A 6 -9.89 -2.16 0.46
N LEU A 7 -9.41 -1.90 -0.76
CA LEU A 7 -7.97 -1.92 -1.12
C LEU A 7 -7.11 -1.18 -0.09
N VAL A 8 -7.59 -0.03 0.39
CA VAL A 8 -6.94 0.78 1.44
C VAL A 8 -6.68 -0.01 2.73
N ALA A 9 -7.64 -0.82 3.19
CA ALA A 9 -7.49 -1.63 4.39
C ALA A 9 -6.48 -2.76 4.19
N ALA A 10 -6.45 -3.37 3.00
CA ALA A 10 -5.45 -4.38 2.65
C ALA A 10 -4.03 -3.77 2.59
N THR A 11 -3.91 -2.56 2.02
CA THR A 11 -2.68 -1.77 1.97
C THR A 11 -2.16 -1.49 3.39
N LEU A 12 -2.98 -0.90 4.26
CA LEU A 12 -2.57 -0.61 5.65
C LEU A 12 -2.19 -1.88 6.43
N ALA A 13 -2.95 -2.97 6.27
CA ALA A 13 -2.64 -4.24 6.91
C ALA A 13 -1.28 -4.80 6.45
N ALA A 14 -0.95 -4.72 5.16
CA ALA A 14 0.34 -5.16 4.63
C ALA A 14 1.50 -4.32 5.17
N PHE A 15 1.33 -3.01 5.31
CA PHE A 15 2.33 -2.12 5.91
C PHE A 15 2.59 -2.46 7.38
N VAL A 16 1.52 -2.53 8.19
CA VAL A 16 1.64 -2.82 9.62
C VAL A 16 2.22 -4.21 9.85
N ALA A 17 1.78 -5.21 9.08
CA ALA A 17 2.33 -6.55 9.17
C ALA A 17 3.80 -6.60 8.71
N GLY A 18 4.16 -5.99 7.58
CA GLY A 18 5.53 -5.99 7.07
C GLY A 18 6.51 -5.26 7.98
N ALA A 19 6.16 -4.05 8.43
CA ALA A 19 6.97 -3.28 9.39
C ALA A 19 7.07 -3.99 10.75
N GLY A 20 5.96 -4.52 11.26
CA GLY A 20 5.94 -5.27 12.51
C GLY A 20 6.76 -6.56 12.46
N LEU A 21 6.87 -7.20 11.30
CA LEU A 21 7.64 -8.43 11.12
C LEU A 21 9.16 -8.18 11.08
N LEU A 22 9.58 -6.99 10.67
CA LEU A 22 10.99 -6.60 10.57
C LEU A 22 11.63 -6.20 11.91
N VAL A 23 10.85 -5.74 12.89
CA VAL A 23 11.39 -5.19 14.15
C VAL A 23 11.86 -6.25 15.16
N PRO A 24 11.15 -7.37 15.41
CA PRO A 24 11.48 -8.27 16.52
C PRO A 24 12.23 -9.55 16.13
N PHE A 25 12.43 -9.85 14.84
CA PHE A 25 12.96 -11.16 14.40
C PHE A 25 14.18 -11.06 13.49
N GLU A 26 15.32 -11.56 13.96
CA GLU A 26 16.60 -11.62 13.22
C GLU A 26 16.71 -12.80 12.24
N LYS A 27 15.67 -13.65 12.14
CA LYS A 27 15.69 -14.79 11.19
C LYS A 27 15.51 -14.30 9.76
N THR A 28 16.37 -14.75 8.85
CA THR A 28 16.35 -14.41 7.41
C THR A 28 14.98 -14.62 6.76
N VAL A 29 14.24 -15.66 7.16
CA VAL A 29 12.89 -15.95 6.65
C VAL A 29 11.90 -14.84 7.00
N THR A 30 11.98 -14.30 8.22
CA THR A 30 11.09 -13.26 8.74
C THR A 30 11.37 -11.92 8.08
N LEU A 31 12.65 -11.62 7.84
CA LEU A 31 13.10 -10.49 7.02
C LEU A 31 12.55 -10.55 5.60
N VAL A 32 12.70 -11.68 4.91
CA VAL A 32 12.19 -11.87 3.54
C VAL A 32 10.67 -11.72 3.49
N ALA A 33 9.94 -12.34 4.42
CA ALA A 33 8.49 -12.20 4.51
C ALA A 33 8.05 -10.75 4.78
N GLY A 34 8.77 -10.03 5.65
CA GLY A 34 8.52 -8.62 5.94
C GLY A 34 8.72 -7.73 4.72
N VAL A 35 9.82 -7.94 3.98
CA VAL A 35 10.10 -7.22 2.73
C VAL A 35 9.03 -7.51 1.67
N LEU A 36 8.60 -8.77 1.51
CA LEU A 36 7.53 -9.11 0.58
C LEU A 36 6.20 -8.45 0.94
N LEU A 37 5.86 -8.35 2.23
CA LEU A 37 4.69 -7.63 2.72
C LEU A 37 4.79 -6.12 2.43
N LEU A 38 5.97 -5.53 2.58
CA LEU A 38 6.20 -4.12 2.21
C LEU A 38 6.10 -3.90 0.70
N LEU A 39 6.61 -4.82 -0.13
CA LEU A 39 6.42 -4.75 -1.58
C LEU A 39 4.95 -4.86 -1.97
N ALA A 40 4.21 -5.76 -1.33
CA ALA A 40 2.77 -5.87 -1.54
C ALA A 40 2.03 -4.59 -1.12
N PHE A 41 2.44 -3.93 -0.03
CA PHE A 41 1.93 -2.61 0.35
C PHE A 41 2.16 -1.56 -0.74
N VAL A 42 3.36 -1.48 -1.31
CA VAL A 42 3.67 -0.53 -2.40
C VAL A 42 2.76 -0.78 -3.60
N VAL A 43 2.63 -2.04 -4.06
CA VAL A 43 1.79 -2.38 -5.21
C VAL A 43 0.32 -2.03 -4.94
N LEU A 44 -0.23 -2.45 -3.80
CA LEU A 44 -1.62 -2.15 -3.45
C LEU A 44 -1.87 -0.66 -3.25
N GLY A 45 -0.91 0.08 -2.70
CA GLY A 45 -0.95 1.53 -2.55
C GLY A 45 -0.99 2.25 -3.89
N VAL A 46 -0.13 1.84 -4.84
CA VAL A 46 -0.13 2.41 -6.21
C VAL A 46 -1.47 2.16 -6.90
N PHE A 47 -2.01 0.95 -6.84
CA PHE A 47 -3.32 0.66 -7.44
C PHE A 47 -4.46 1.44 -6.78
N ALA A 48 -4.39 1.70 -5.48
CA ALA A 48 -5.39 2.50 -4.78
C ALA A 48 -5.38 3.98 -5.23
N ILE A 49 -4.19 4.54 -5.49
CA ILE A 49 -4.02 5.94 -5.93
C ILE A 49 -4.26 6.08 -7.44
N ALA A 50 -3.80 5.12 -8.25
CA ALA A 50 -3.96 5.13 -9.69
C ALA A 50 -5.37 4.75 -10.17
N ASN A 51 -6.32 4.53 -9.25
CA ASN A 51 -7.72 4.29 -9.60
C ASN A 51 -8.30 5.54 -10.32
N PRO A 52 -8.93 5.40 -11.50
CA PRO A 52 -9.54 6.53 -12.23
C PRO A 52 -10.50 7.37 -11.38
N GLU A 53 -11.27 6.74 -10.47
CA GLU A 53 -12.18 7.48 -9.58
C GLU A 53 -11.45 8.39 -8.58
N TYR A 54 -10.23 8.01 -8.17
CA TYR A 54 -9.39 8.84 -7.31
C TYR A 54 -8.78 9.98 -8.10
N LEU A 55 -8.21 9.68 -9.28
CA LEU A 55 -7.60 10.68 -10.17
C LEU A 55 -8.60 11.75 -10.60
N ALA A 56 -9.85 11.38 -10.88
CA ALA A 56 -10.91 12.32 -11.23
C ALA A 56 -11.29 13.30 -10.11
N ARG A 57 -10.87 13.06 -8.86
CA ARG A 57 -11.10 13.94 -7.71
C ARG A 57 -9.92 14.85 -7.38
N VAL A 58 -8.75 14.61 -7.98
CA VAL A 58 -7.55 15.42 -7.74
C VAL A 58 -7.68 16.69 -8.60
N PRO A 59 -7.66 17.90 -8.01
CA PRO A 59 -7.65 19.14 -8.77
C PRO A 59 -6.44 19.20 -9.71
N ASP A 60 -6.64 19.68 -10.94
CA ASP A 60 -5.56 19.82 -11.91
C ASP A 60 -4.82 21.14 -11.70
N ASP A 61 -3.66 21.08 -11.05
CA ASP A 61 -2.81 22.25 -10.76
C ASP A 61 -2.11 22.81 -12.04
N SER A 62 -2.38 22.23 -13.22
CA SER A 62 -1.81 22.64 -14.51
C SER A 62 -2.33 23.99 -15.03
N GLU A 63 -3.39 24.54 -14.41
CA GLU A 63 -4.01 25.84 -14.75
C GLU A 63 -3.35 27.06 -14.07
N ALA A 64 -2.13 26.93 -13.53
CA ALA A 64 -1.37 28.08 -13.06
C ALA A 64 -0.91 28.95 -14.26
N PRO A 65 -1.27 30.25 -14.33
CA PRO A 65 -0.82 31.12 -15.40
C PRO A 65 0.70 31.28 -15.32
N ARG A 66 1.41 30.88 -16.39
CA ARG A 66 2.85 31.12 -16.57
C ARG A 66 3.12 32.56 -16.97
#